data_AF-A0A2A7GYJ7-F1
#
_entry.id   AF-A0A2A7GYJ7-F1
#
_cell.length_a   1.000
_cell.length_b   1.000
_cell.length_c   1.000
_cell.angle_alpha   90.00
_cell.angle_beta   90.00
_cell.angle_gamma   90.00
#
_symmetry.space_group_name_H-M   'P 1'
#
loop_
_entity.id
_entity.type
_entity.pdbx_description
1 polymer ?
#
loop_
_entity_poly.entity_id
_entity_poly.type
_entity_poly.pdbx_seq_one_letter_code
_entity_poly.pdbx_strand_id
1 'polypeptide(L)'
;MKVRQDAWTDEDDLLLAETVLRHVREGSTQLNAFEEVGDQLNRTSAACGFRWNAVVRYSYEQALQLAKKHRKDKMRAAGGEQAKKRLLYTPPASAVITAHDEPVTKEAIPYSEPSVSKTSLTMQDVIYFLQTVGSSNVKVTALENENTRLKQELKAQVLRNEELETKLEKLEQQSNTVQEDYETLMNIMNRARKLALMDDEERAQTSFRMDRNGNLEKIAE
;
A
#
# COMPACT_ATOMS: atom_id res chain seq x y z
N MET A 1 26.70 8.85 -12.41
CA MET A 1 25.23 8.90 -12.27
C MET A 1 24.87 7.83 -11.25
N LYS A 2 24.45 8.18 -10.02
CA LYS A 2 24.04 7.20 -9.01
C LYS A 2 22.72 6.57 -9.49
N VAL A 3 22.76 5.31 -9.90
CA VAL A 3 21.57 4.53 -10.22
C VAL A 3 20.71 4.48 -8.96
N ARG A 4 19.46 4.96 -9.02
CA ARG A 4 18.52 4.83 -7.90
C ARG A 4 18.28 3.33 -7.67
N GLN A 5 18.60 2.85 -6.47
CA GLN A 5 18.29 1.48 -6.03
C GLN A 5 16.81 1.30 -5.63
N ASP A 6 15.98 2.33 -5.82
CA ASP A 6 14.57 2.37 -5.43
C ASP A 6 13.60 1.65 -6.40
N ALA A 7 14.11 1.04 -7.47
CA ALA A 7 13.26 0.32 -8.40
C ALA A 7 12.92 -1.08 -7.84
N TRP A 8 11.63 -1.34 -7.65
CA TRP A 8 11.10 -2.68 -7.42
C TRP A 8 11.24 -3.50 -8.69
N THR A 9 11.70 -4.75 -8.55
CA THR A 9 11.78 -5.71 -9.65
C THR A 9 10.58 -6.67 -9.64
N ASP A 10 10.37 -7.38 -10.74
CA ASP A 10 9.32 -8.40 -10.80
C ASP A 10 9.62 -9.57 -9.86
N GLU A 11 10.91 -9.87 -9.62
CA GLU A 11 11.35 -10.86 -8.63
C GLU A 11 11.03 -10.43 -7.20
N ASP A 12 11.21 -9.14 -6.87
CA ASP A 12 10.83 -8.59 -5.56
C ASP A 12 9.32 -8.72 -5.33
N ASP A 13 8.52 -8.44 -6.36
CA ASP A 13 7.06 -8.53 -6.31
C ASP A 13 6.58 -9.98 -6.18
N LEU A 14 7.26 -10.92 -6.86
CA LEU A 14 6.99 -12.35 -6.74
C LEU A 14 7.27 -12.85 -5.32
N LEU A 15 8.42 -12.49 -4.74
CA LEU A 15 8.79 -12.85 -3.37
C LEU A 15 7.79 -12.29 -2.34
N LEU A 16 7.38 -11.04 -2.52
CA LEU A 16 6.37 -10.38 -1.70
C LEU A 16 5.03 -11.13 -1.77
N ALA A 17 4.59 -11.50 -2.97
CA ALA A 17 3.34 -12.21 -3.17
C ALA A 17 3.35 -13.61 -2.55
N GLU A 18 4.40 -14.39 -2.78
CA GLU A 18 4.52 -15.74 -2.24
C GLU A 18 4.48 -15.73 -0.71
N THR A 19 5.26 -14.85 -0.09
CA THR A 19 5.37 -14.74 1.37
C THR A 19 4.05 -14.29 2.00
N VAL A 20 3.37 -13.30 1.42
CA VAL A 20 2.06 -12.84 1.90
C VAL A 20 1.02 -13.95 1.79
N LEU A 21 0.96 -14.67 0.67
CA LEU A 21 0.02 -15.78 0.47
C LEU A 21 0.29 -16.95 1.43
N ARG A 22 1.56 -17.25 1.72
CA ARG A 22 1.95 -18.23 2.75
C ARG A 22 1.44 -17.83 4.12
N HIS A 23 1.71 -16.59 4.57
CA HIS A 23 1.22 -16.09 5.86
C HIS A 23 -0.30 -16.13 5.98
N VAL A 24 -1.03 -15.81 4.91
CA VAL A 24 -2.49 -15.88 4.89
C VAL A 24 -2.98 -17.32 5.02
N ARG A 25 -2.39 -18.29 4.30
CA ARG A 25 -2.75 -19.71 4.40
C ARG A 25 -2.48 -20.30 5.78
N GLU A 26 -1.37 -19.92 6.38
CA GLU A 26 -0.89 -20.43 7.66
C GLU A 26 -1.54 -19.74 8.88
N GLY A 27 -2.29 -18.65 8.63
CA GLY A 27 -3.10 -17.99 9.66
C GLY A 27 -2.41 -16.83 10.38
N SER A 28 -1.23 -16.42 9.90
CA SER A 28 -0.51 -15.24 10.38
C SER A 28 -1.09 -13.94 9.82
N THR A 29 -0.41 -12.83 10.06
CA THR A 29 -0.79 -11.49 9.61
C THR A 29 0.05 -11.07 8.40
N GLN A 30 -0.53 -10.20 7.57
CA GLN A 30 0.20 -9.58 6.46
C GLN A 30 1.33 -8.68 6.97
N LEU A 31 1.16 -8.03 8.12
CA LEU A 31 2.23 -7.26 8.76
C LEU A 31 3.47 -8.12 9.05
N ASN A 32 3.27 -9.34 9.56
CA ASN A 32 4.38 -10.26 9.80
C ASN A 32 5.03 -10.75 8.50
N ALA A 33 4.24 -10.91 7.42
CA ALA A 33 4.80 -11.18 6.09
C ALA A 33 5.63 -10.01 5.56
N PHE A 34 5.20 -8.77 5.80
CA PHE A 34 5.92 -7.58 5.36
C PHE A 34 7.23 -7.35 6.13
N GLU A 35 7.28 -7.72 7.41
CA GLU A 35 8.54 -7.75 8.18
C GLU A 35 9.51 -8.77 7.61
N GLU A 36 9.05 -10.00 7.35
CA GLU A 36 9.89 -11.05 6.76
C GLU A 36 10.46 -10.65 5.39
N VAL A 37 9.62 -10.12 4.49
CA VAL A 37 10.05 -9.68 3.15
C VAL A 37 10.93 -8.43 3.24
N GLY A 38 10.63 -7.53 4.18
CA GLY A 38 11.45 -6.34 4.43
C GLY A 38 12.87 -6.70 4.79
N ASP A 39 13.05 -7.65 5.71
CA ASP A 39 14.37 -8.12 6.13
C ASP A 39 15.11 -8.83 4.98
N GLN A 40 14.41 -9.60 4.14
CA GLN A 40 15.02 -10.27 2.98
C GLN A 40 15.44 -9.30 1.88
N LEU A 41 14.62 -8.29 1.58
CA LEU A 41 14.88 -7.29 0.53
C LEU A 41 15.67 -6.08 1.04
N ASN A 42 16.09 -6.06 2.31
CA ASN A 42 16.68 -4.90 2.98
C ASN A 42 15.84 -3.61 2.83
N ARG A 43 14.51 -3.75 2.93
CA ARG A 43 13.52 -2.65 2.86
C ARG A 43 12.69 -2.61 4.14
N THR A 44 12.03 -1.48 4.39
CA THR A 44 11.12 -1.38 5.54
C THR A 44 9.83 -2.18 5.30
N SER A 45 9.26 -2.75 6.36
CA SER A 45 7.96 -3.44 6.29
C SER A 45 6.85 -2.53 5.75
N ALA A 46 6.94 -1.23 6.04
CA ALA A 46 6.05 -0.22 5.48
C ALA A 46 6.17 -0.12 3.95
N ALA A 47 7.39 -0.09 3.40
CA ALA A 47 7.60 -0.05 1.95
C ALA A 47 7.04 -1.30 1.26
N CYS A 48 7.23 -2.48 1.84
CA CYS A 48 6.63 -3.74 1.36
C CYS A 48 5.09 -3.68 1.38
N GLY A 49 4.51 -3.10 2.43
CA GLY A 49 3.07 -2.88 2.53
C GLY A 49 2.51 -1.92 1.47
N PHE A 50 3.22 -0.83 1.18
CA PHE A 50 2.84 0.10 0.10
C PHE A 50 2.91 -0.57 -1.27
N ARG A 51 4.00 -1.29 -1.58
CA ARG A 51 4.13 -2.00 -2.86
C ARG A 51 3.04 -3.05 -3.05
N TRP A 52 2.75 -3.80 -1.98
CA TRP A 52 1.66 -4.79 -1.99
C TRP A 52 0.32 -4.15 -2.33
N ASN A 53 -0.06 -3.08 -1.63
CA ASN A 53 -1.38 -2.46 -1.81
C ASN A 53 -1.52 -1.68 -3.11
N ALA A 54 -0.45 -1.08 -3.61
CA ALA A 54 -0.48 -0.23 -4.80
C ALA A 54 -0.38 -1.00 -6.12
N VAL A 55 0.31 -2.14 -6.15
CA VAL A 55 0.63 -2.84 -7.40
C VAL A 55 0.34 -4.33 -7.30
N VAL A 56 1.03 -5.04 -6.40
CA VAL A 56 1.09 -6.51 -6.43
C VAL A 56 -0.26 -7.15 -6.12
N ARG A 57 -1.03 -6.62 -5.17
CA ARG A 57 -2.28 -7.22 -4.71
C ARG A 57 -3.28 -7.46 -5.85
N TYR A 58 -3.37 -6.53 -6.80
CA TYR A 58 -4.35 -6.62 -7.89
C TYR A 58 -4.11 -7.85 -8.77
N SER A 59 -2.84 -8.19 -9.04
CA SER A 59 -2.47 -9.37 -9.82
C SER A 59 -2.71 -10.69 -9.09
N TYR A 60 -2.71 -10.69 -7.76
CA TYR A 60 -2.81 -11.89 -6.93
C TYR A 60 -4.13 -12.01 -6.15
N GLU A 61 -5.16 -11.24 -6.48
CA GLU A 61 -6.43 -11.22 -5.72
C GLU A 61 -7.12 -12.60 -5.71
N GLN A 62 -7.10 -13.34 -6.83
CA GLN A 62 -7.65 -14.70 -6.89
C GLN A 62 -6.89 -15.67 -5.98
N ALA A 63 -5.56 -15.61 -5.99
CA ALA A 63 -4.71 -16.43 -5.13
C ALA A 63 -4.93 -16.08 -3.64
N LEU A 64 -5.17 -14.80 -3.33
CA LEU A 64 -5.47 -14.32 -1.99
C LEU A 64 -6.82 -14.87 -1.48
N GLN A 65 -7.84 -14.94 -2.34
CA GLN A 65 -9.12 -15.56 -2.01
C GLN A 65 -8.97 -17.06 -1.73
N LEU A 66 -8.21 -17.77 -2.57
CA LEU A 66 -7.93 -19.19 -2.37
C LEU A 66 -7.16 -19.44 -1.07
N ALA A 67 -6.17 -18.60 -0.75
CA ALA A 67 -5.41 -18.67 0.49
C ALA A 67 -6.30 -18.46 1.73
N LYS A 68 -7.23 -17.49 1.69
CA LYS A 68 -8.22 -17.25 2.75
C LYS A 68 -9.17 -18.43 2.93
N LYS A 69 -9.65 -19.02 1.83
CA LYS A 69 -10.49 -20.21 1.86
C LYS A 69 -9.75 -21.38 2.51
N HIS A 70 -8.52 -21.64 2.10
CA HIS A 70 -7.67 -22.68 2.69
C HIS A 70 -7.47 -22.50 4.19
N ARG A 71 -7.19 -21.27 4.66
CA ARG A 71 -7.10 -20.96 6.10
C ARG A 71 -8.39 -21.30 6.82
N LYS A 72 -9.54 -20.92 6.27
CA LYS A 72 -10.87 -21.16 6.86
C LYS A 72 -11.18 -22.66 6.95
N ASP A 73 -10.86 -23.42 5.91
CA ASP A 73 -11.09 -24.87 5.89
C ASP A 73 -10.14 -25.60 6.87
N LYS A 74 -8.87 -25.20 6.93
CA LYS A 74 -7.89 -25.68 7.93
C LYS A 74 -8.33 -25.38 9.36
N MET A 75 -8.88 -24.19 9.61
CA MET A 75 -9.39 -23.79 10.92
C MET A 75 -10.63 -24.59 11.34
N ARG A 76 -11.50 -24.97 10.38
CA ARG A 76 -12.67 -25.84 10.62
C ARG A 76 -12.26 -27.28 10.94
N ALA A 77 -11.25 -27.80 10.24
CA ALA A 77 -10.72 -29.15 10.47
C ALA A 77 -9.97 -29.28 11.82
N ALA A 78 -9.36 -28.20 12.32
CA ALA A 78 -8.54 -28.18 13.54
C ALA A 78 -9.32 -27.90 14.84
N GLY A 79 -10.65 -27.96 14.85
CA GLY A 79 -11.45 -27.97 16.10
C GLY A 79 -11.51 -26.65 16.87
N GLY A 80 -11.22 -25.49 16.26
CA GLY A 80 -11.48 -24.16 16.84
C GLY A 80 -10.54 -23.70 17.98
N GLU A 81 -9.78 -24.59 18.62
CA GLU A 81 -8.99 -24.26 19.82
C GLU A 81 -7.62 -23.61 19.56
N GLN A 82 -7.25 -23.37 18.29
CA GLN A 82 -6.01 -22.65 17.92
C GLN A 82 -6.26 -21.32 17.19
N ALA A 83 -7.28 -20.58 17.59
CA ALA A 83 -7.66 -19.29 16.97
C ALA A 83 -6.77 -18.09 17.38
N LYS A 84 -5.63 -18.30 18.05
CA LYS A 84 -4.63 -17.23 18.24
C LYS A 84 -3.74 -17.16 16.99
N LYS A 85 -3.78 -16.02 16.29
CA LYS A 85 -2.96 -15.74 15.10
C LYS A 85 -1.50 -16.06 15.42
N ARG A 86 -0.94 -17.10 14.79
CA ARG A 86 0.46 -17.50 14.99
C ARG A 86 1.37 -16.53 14.27
N LEU A 87 2.40 -16.03 14.96
CA LEU A 87 3.51 -15.33 14.32
C LEU A 87 4.36 -16.39 13.62
N LEU A 88 4.57 -16.25 12.32
CA LEU A 88 5.39 -17.18 11.53
C LEU A 88 6.83 -16.70 11.43
N TYR A 89 6.99 -15.38 11.41
CA TYR A 89 8.29 -14.73 11.46
C TYR A 89 8.44 -14.00 12.80
N THR A 90 9.66 -14.05 13.32
CA THR A 90 10.12 -13.31 14.49
C THR A 90 11.52 -12.82 14.10
N PRO A 91 11.78 -11.51 14.10
CA PRO A 91 13.06 -10.99 13.68
C PRO A 91 14.19 -11.59 14.53
N PRO A 92 15.33 -11.96 13.93
CA PRO A 92 16.50 -12.34 14.72
C PRO A 92 16.89 -11.13 15.58
N ALA A 93 16.82 -11.30 16.91
CA ALA A 93 17.32 -10.30 17.84
C ALA A 93 18.75 -9.94 17.42
N SER A 94 18.98 -8.67 17.13
CA SER A 94 20.25 -8.13 16.65
C SER A 94 21.39 -8.71 17.48
N ALA A 95 22.13 -9.64 16.86
CA ALA A 95 23.27 -10.30 17.45
C ALA A 95 24.39 -9.27 17.58
N VAL A 96 24.47 -8.62 18.74
CA VAL A 96 25.71 -7.99 19.17
C VAL A 96 26.70 -9.13 19.41
N ILE A 97 27.75 -9.09 18.60
CA ILE A 97 28.87 -10.00 18.55
C ILE A 97 29.57 -10.04 19.92
N THR A 98 29.59 -11.21 20.55
CA THR A 98 30.73 -11.66 21.35
C THR A 98 30.98 -13.12 21.00
N ALA A 99 32.01 -13.33 20.18
CA ALA A 99 32.59 -14.63 19.93
C ALA A 99 33.21 -15.17 21.22
N HIS A 100 32.83 -16.38 21.65
CA HIS A 100 33.70 -17.38 22.26
C HIS A 100 32.98 -18.73 22.29
N ASP A 101 33.46 -19.60 21.40
CA ASP A 101 33.79 -21.02 21.56
C ASP A 101 33.02 -21.97 22.51
N GLU A 102 32.70 -23.13 21.92
CA GLU A 102 32.49 -24.48 22.48
C GLU A 102 31.20 -24.87 23.27
N PRO A 103 30.75 -26.14 23.09
CA PRO A 103 29.46 -26.63 23.56
C PRO A 103 29.60 -27.34 24.91
N VAL A 104 28.82 -26.94 25.92
CA VAL A 104 28.78 -27.68 27.20
C VAL A 104 27.37 -28.10 27.56
N THR A 105 27.30 -29.42 27.74
CA THR A 105 26.27 -30.32 28.24
C THR A 105 25.36 -29.80 29.35
N LYS A 106 24.09 -30.17 29.24
CA LYS A 106 23.07 -30.09 30.29
C LYS A 106 23.47 -30.99 31.46
N GLU A 107 23.88 -30.39 32.57
CA GLU A 107 23.86 -31.03 33.89
C GLU A 107 23.03 -30.19 34.87
N ALA A 108 22.18 -30.90 35.62
CA ALA A 108 21.22 -30.35 36.56
C ALA A 108 21.93 -29.81 37.81
N ILE A 109 21.68 -28.53 38.13
CA ILE A 109 22.16 -27.89 39.35
C ILE A 109 21.15 -28.16 40.48
N PRO A 110 21.58 -28.67 41.66
CA PRO A 110 20.72 -28.82 42.83
C PRO A 110 20.26 -27.46 43.38
N TYR A 111 18.96 -27.36 43.67
CA TYR A 111 18.33 -26.20 44.29
C TYR A 111 18.97 -25.87 45.66
N SER A 112 19.72 -24.77 45.73
CA SER A 112 19.99 -24.05 46.96
C SER A 112 18.94 -22.96 47.16
N GLU A 113 18.30 -22.94 48.32
CA GLU A 113 17.30 -21.96 48.73
C GLU A 113 17.80 -20.51 48.53
N PRO A 114 16.94 -19.58 48.08
CA PRO A 114 17.31 -18.18 47.96
C PRO A 114 17.36 -17.55 49.35
N SER A 115 18.56 -17.43 49.92
CA SER A 115 18.81 -16.53 51.04
C SER A 115 18.57 -15.10 50.57
N VAL A 116 17.44 -14.52 50.95
CA VAL A 116 17.14 -13.10 50.70
C VAL A 116 18.06 -12.26 51.59
N SER A 117 19.25 -11.95 51.08
CA SER A 117 20.06 -10.87 51.62
C SER A 117 19.31 -9.56 51.35
N LYS A 118 18.76 -8.95 52.40
CA LYS A 118 18.32 -7.55 52.35
C LYS A 118 19.57 -6.70 52.12
N THR A 119 19.90 -6.44 50.87
CA THR A 119 20.91 -5.47 50.49
C THR A 119 20.40 -4.10 50.95
N SER A 120 20.98 -3.58 52.03
CA SER A 120 20.75 -2.21 52.45
C SER A 120 21.17 -1.28 51.30
N LEU A 121 20.27 -0.39 50.89
CA LEU A 121 20.53 0.59 49.83
C LEU A 121 21.86 1.31 50.11
N THR A 122 22.85 1.12 49.24
CA THR A 122 24.17 1.70 49.43
C THR A 122 24.20 3.12 48.86
N MET A 123 25.12 3.95 49.36
CA MET A 123 25.30 5.31 48.83
C MET A 123 25.65 5.30 47.32
N GLN A 124 26.39 4.28 46.86
CA GLN A 124 26.65 4.05 45.44
C GLN A 124 25.37 3.82 44.63
N ASP A 125 24.40 3.07 45.17
CA ASP A 125 23.12 2.82 44.48
C ASP A 125 22.32 4.12 44.30
N VAL A 126 22.36 5.02 45.29
CA VAL A 126 21.72 6.33 45.23
C VAL A 126 22.40 7.23 44.18
N ILE A 127 23.73 7.23 44.12
CA ILE A 127 24.49 8.01 43.12
C ILE A 127 24.19 7.50 41.70
N TYR A 128 24.19 6.19 41.50
CA TYR A 128 23.85 5.58 40.22
C TYR A 128 22.42 5.93 39.79
N PHE A 129 21.46 5.87 40.72
CA PHE A 129 20.08 6.26 40.47
C PHE A 129 19.97 7.73 40.08
N LEU A 130 20.61 8.65 40.80
CA LEU A 130 20.55 10.09 40.51
C LEU A 130 21.21 10.44 39.15
N GLN A 131 22.32 9.80 38.79
CA GLN A 131 22.94 9.94 37.48
C GLN A 131 22.04 9.41 36.35
N THR A 132 21.36 8.30 36.60
CA THR A 132 20.41 7.71 35.66
C THR A 132 19.16 8.59 35.49
N VAL A 133 18.64 9.16 36.56
CA VAL A 133 17.50 10.09 36.54
C VAL A 133 17.87 11.40 35.83
N GLY A 134 19.06 11.95 36.08
CA GLY A 134 19.57 13.13 35.36
C GLY A 134 19.67 12.89 33.84
N SER A 135 20.19 11.72 33.44
CA SER A 135 20.26 11.31 32.03
C SER A 135 18.87 11.04 31.44
N SER A 136 17.95 10.48 32.25
CA SER A 136 16.57 10.24 31.84
C SER A 136 15.80 11.52 31.59
N ASN A 137 16.03 12.58 32.37
CA ASN A 137 15.42 13.89 32.14
C ASN A 137 15.86 14.51 30.80
N VAL A 138 17.12 14.35 30.41
CA VAL A 138 17.60 14.78 29.07
C VAL A 138 16.92 13.97 27.96
N LYS A 139 16.75 12.66 28.16
CA LYS A 139 16.02 11.82 27.21
C LYS A 139 14.53 12.18 27.12
N VAL A 140 13.89 12.47 28.25
CA VAL A 140 12.47 12.89 28.31
C VAL A 140 12.27 14.21 27.57
N THR A 141 13.11 15.21 27.84
CA THR A 141 13.03 16.51 27.13
C THR A 141 13.29 16.39 25.63
N ALA A 142 14.23 15.52 25.21
CA ALA A 142 14.45 15.22 23.79
C ALA A 142 13.22 14.57 23.14
N LEU A 143 12.59 13.60 23.82
CA LEU A 143 11.38 12.93 23.35
C LEU A 143 10.18 13.89 23.29
N GLU A 144 10.03 14.81 24.24
CA GLU A 144 8.99 15.84 24.22
C GLU A 144 9.17 16.80 23.04
N ASN A 145 10.39 17.25 22.78
CA ASN A 145 10.71 18.08 21.61
C ASN A 145 10.46 17.34 20.29
N GLU A 146 10.76 16.06 20.22
CA GLU A 146 10.46 15.26 19.03
C GLU A 146 8.95 15.06 18.87
N ASN A 147 8.21 14.82 19.94
CA ASN A 147 6.76 14.66 19.90
C ASN A 147 6.07 15.95 19.44
N THR A 148 6.53 17.11 19.91
CA THR A 148 6.00 18.41 19.46
C THR A 148 6.32 18.67 17.99
N ARG A 149 7.54 18.36 17.53
CA ARG A 149 7.91 18.43 16.11
C ARG A 149 7.05 17.52 15.25
N LEU A 150 6.90 16.26 15.63
CA LEU A 150 6.08 15.27 14.90
C LEU A 150 4.61 15.71 14.83
N LYS A 151 4.06 16.30 15.90
CA LYS A 151 2.70 16.86 15.88
C LYS A 151 2.56 18.03 14.92
N GLN A 152 3.55 18.92 14.85
CA GLN A 152 3.54 20.03 13.90
C GLN A 152 3.63 19.53 12.44
N GLU A 153 4.50 18.57 12.18
CA GLU A 153 4.65 17.95 10.87
C GLU A 153 3.37 17.23 10.43
N LEU A 154 2.76 16.45 11.34
CA LEU A 154 1.47 15.80 11.09
C LEU A 154 0.41 16.83 10.71
N LYS A 155 0.32 17.95 11.45
CA LYS A 155 -0.62 19.03 11.14
C LYS A 155 -0.36 19.66 9.77
N ALA A 156 0.92 19.89 9.43
CA ALA A 156 1.29 20.45 8.14
C ALA A 156 0.94 19.50 6.98
N GLN A 157 1.15 18.19 7.16
CA GLN A 157 0.81 17.18 6.16
C GLN A 157 -0.71 17.04 5.97
N VAL A 158 -1.49 17.12 7.06
CA VAL A 158 -2.96 17.10 6.96
C VAL A 158 -3.47 18.30 6.15
N LEU A 159 -3.01 19.51 6.46
CA LEU A 159 -3.37 20.71 5.70
C LEU A 159 -3.00 20.60 4.22
N ARG A 160 -1.83 20.04 3.92
CA ARG A 160 -1.39 19.83 2.54
C ARG A 160 -2.26 18.80 1.81
N ASN A 161 -2.69 17.74 2.49
CA ASN A 161 -3.62 16.77 1.93
C ASN A 161 -4.97 17.41 1.61
N GLU A 162 -5.53 18.20 2.54
CA GLU A 162 -6.78 18.95 2.28
C GLU A 162 -6.63 19.90 1.08
N GLU A 163 -5.49 20.60 0.95
CA GLU A 163 -5.22 21.45 -0.22
C GLU A 163 -5.09 20.65 -1.53
N LEU A 164 -4.54 19.44 -1.48
CA LEU A 164 -4.43 18.57 -2.65
C LEU A 164 -5.77 17.97 -3.05
N GLU A 165 -6.59 17.56 -2.08
CA GLU A 165 -7.94 17.05 -2.30
C GLU A 165 -8.83 18.11 -2.97
N THR A 166 -8.80 19.35 -2.48
CA THR A 166 -9.54 20.47 -3.11
C THR A 166 -9.06 20.78 -4.53
N LYS A 167 -7.75 20.67 -4.79
CA LYS A 167 -7.20 20.81 -6.15
C LYS A 167 -7.64 19.69 -7.07
N LEU A 168 -7.68 18.45 -6.58
CA LEU A 168 -8.16 17.30 -7.34
C LEU A 168 -9.63 17.47 -7.70
N GLU A 169 -10.48 17.84 -6.74
CA GLU A 169 -11.90 18.08 -6.98
C GLU A 169 -12.11 19.17 -8.05
N LYS A 170 -11.35 20.26 -7.98
CA LYS A 170 -11.42 21.33 -8.99
C LYS A 170 -10.99 20.84 -10.38
N LEU A 171 -9.91 20.06 -10.46
CA LEU A 171 -9.43 19.50 -11.73
C LEU A 171 -10.43 18.50 -12.32
N GLU A 172 -11.06 17.69 -11.47
CA GLU A 172 -12.10 16.75 -11.88
C GLU A 172 -13.33 17.47 -12.43
N GLN A 173 -13.80 18.52 -11.74
CA GLN A 173 -14.88 19.37 -12.25
C GLN A 173 -14.52 20.00 -13.61
N GLN A 174 -13.31 20.54 -13.76
CA GLN A 174 -12.86 21.09 -15.04
C GLN A 174 -12.81 20.03 -16.14
N SER A 175 -12.35 18.82 -15.83
CA SER A 175 -12.33 17.71 -16.78
C SER A 175 -13.73 17.32 -17.21
N ASN A 176 -14.68 17.26 -16.28
CA ASN A 176 -16.08 16.95 -16.59
C ASN A 176 -16.71 18.02 -17.49
N THR A 177 -16.50 19.30 -17.19
CA THR A 177 -16.98 20.40 -18.05
C THR A 177 -16.41 20.30 -19.46
N VAL A 178 -15.11 20.03 -19.60
CA VAL A 178 -14.48 19.85 -20.92
C VAL A 178 -15.05 18.63 -21.66
N GLN A 179 -15.36 17.55 -20.95
CA GLN A 179 -15.99 16.36 -21.54
C GLN A 179 -17.41 16.67 -22.02
N GLU A 180 -18.22 17.37 -21.23
CA GLU A 180 -19.56 17.82 -21.61
C GLU A 180 -19.51 18.74 -22.85
N ASP A 181 -18.59 19.70 -22.87
CA ASP A 181 -18.37 20.58 -24.02
C ASP A 181 -17.95 19.80 -25.26
N TYR A 182 -17.10 18.78 -25.10
CA TYR A 182 -16.70 17.91 -26.20
C TYR A 182 -17.88 17.08 -26.74
N GLU A 183 -18.70 16.52 -25.87
CA GLU A 183 -19.90 15.76 -26.24
C GLU A 183 -20.92 16.65 -26.96
N THR A 184 -21.15 17.88 -26.47
CA THR A 184 -22.04 18.84 -27.14
C THR A 184 -21.51 19.23 -28.52
N LEU A 185 -20.20 19.50 -28.66
CA LEU A 185 -19.58 19.78 -29.94
C LEU A 185 -19.72 18.60 -30.92
N MET A 186 -19.50 17.38 -30.45
CA MET A 186 -19.68 16.17 -31.26
C MET A 186 -21.13 15.99 -31.70
N ASN A 187 -22.10 16.25 -30.82
CA ASN A 187 -23.53 16.20 -31.17
C ASN A 187 -23.89 17.24 -32.23
N ILE A 188 -23.37 18.47 -32.12
CA ILE A 188 -23.55 19.52 -33.13
C ILE A 188 -22.93 19.10 -34.46
N MET A 189 -21.70 18.58 -34.45
CA MET A 189 -21.00 18.14 -35.65
C MET A 189 -21.74 16.99 -36.35
N ASN A 190 -22.24 16.01 -35.59
CA ASN A 190 -23.05 14.91 -36.12
C ASN A 190 -24.38 15.40 -36.69
N ARG A 191 -25.03 16.38 -36.04
CA ARG A 191 -26.26 17.00 -36.54
C ARG A 191 -26.02 17.80 -37.82
N ALA A 192 -24.93 18.57 -37.89
CA ALA A 192 -24.54 19.32 -39.08
C ALA A 192 -24.22 18.37 -40.25
N ARG A 193 -23.51 17.27 -39.99
CA ARG A 193 -23.25 16.22 -40.98
C ARG A 193 -24.55 15.61 -41.50
N LYS A 194 -25.49 15.31 -40.62
CA LYS A 194 -26.80 14.76 -41.00
C LYS A 194 -27.60 15.73 -41.86
N LEU A 195 -27.62 17.01 -41.50
CA LEU A 195 -28.34 18.03 -42.26
C LEU A 195 -27.74 18.23 -43.67
N ALA A 196 -26.41 18.25 -43.78
CA ALA A 196 -25.74 18.34 -45.08
C ALA A 196 -26.05 17.14 -45.99
N LEU A 197 -26.08 15.92 -45.45
CA LEU A 197 -26.46 14.72 -46.20
C LEU A 197 -27.92 14.79 -46.68
N MET A 198 -28.84 15.29 -45.84
CA MET A 198 -30.26 15.43 -46.21
C MET A 198 -30.47 16.50 -47.29
N ASP A 199 -29.75 17.63 -47.22
CA ASP A 199 -29.79 18.67 -48.26
C ASP A 199 -29.30 18.16 -49.63
N ASP A 200 -28.26 17.31 -49.65
CA ASP A 200 -27.75 16.69 -50.88
C ASP A 200 -28.74 15.66 -51.46
N GLU A 201 -29.41 14.86 -50.62
CA GLU A 201 -30.46 13.92 -51.04
C GLU A 201 -31.70 14.66 -51.61
N GLU A 202 -32.15 15.74 -50.97
CA GLU A 202 -33.28 16.56 -51.47
C GLU A 202 -32.94 17.26 -52.80
N ARG A 203 -31.71 17.78 -52.95
CA ARG A 203 -31.25 18.35 -54.23
C ARG A 203 -31.16 17.31 -55.33
N ALA A 204 -30.69 16.10 -55.04
CA ALA A 204 -30.67 15.00 -55.99
C ALA A 204 -32.09 14.62 -56.45
N GLN A 205 -33.04 14.49 -55.52
CA GLN A 205 -34.44 14.15 -55.82
C GLN A 205 -35.20 15.21 -56.62
N THR A 206 -34.77 16.47 -56.56
CA THR A 206 -35.39 17.62 -57.23
C THR A 206 -34.66 18.08 -58.49
N SER A 207 -33.62 17.36 -58.93
CA SER A 207 -32.94 17.68 -60.19
C SER A 207 -33.72 17.17 -61.41
N PHE A 208 -34.19 18.09 -62.25
CA PHE A 208 -34.88 17.81 -63.50
C PHE A 208 -34.07 18.38 -64.65
N ARG A 209 -33.92 17.61 -65.73
CA ARG A 209 -33.37 18.13 -67.00
C ARG A 209 -34.47 18.22 -68.04
N MET A 210 -34.39 19.25 -68.86
CA MET A 210 -35.31 19.44 -69.97
C MET A 210 -34.82 18.64 -71.19
N ASP A 211 -35.69 17.81 -71.76
CA ASP A 211 -35.41 17.08 -72.98
C ASP A 211 -35.40 18.01 -74.20
N ARG A 212 -35.00 17.49 -75.36
CA ARG A 212 -34.90 18.26 -76.61
C ARG A 212 -36.26 18.70 -77.17
N ASN A 213 -37.36 18.20 -76.59
CA ASN A 213 -38.74 18.49 -76.95
C ASN A 213 -39.41 19.45 -75.94
N GLY A 214 -38.71 19.86 -74.87
CA GLY A 214 -39.20 20.80 -73.86
C GLY A 214 -39.88 20.17 -72.65
N ASN A 215 -39.89 18.84 -72.51
CA ASN A 215 -40.45 18.15 -71.34
C ASN A 215 -39.40 17.99 -70.23
N LEU A 216 -39.81 18.16 -68.97
CA LEU A 216 -38.95 17.98 -67.79
C LEU A 216 -38.98 16.52 -67.32
N GLU A 217 -37.85 15.82 -67.41
CA GLU A 217 -37.68 14.48 -66.85
C GLU A 217 -36.81 14.55 -65.59
N LYS A 218 -37.15 13.74 -64.57
CA LYS A 218 -36.26 13.55 -63.41
C LYS A 218 -34.96 12.92 -63.88
N ILE A 219 -33.85 13.47 -63.43
CA ILE A 219 -32.56 12.80 -63.56
C ILE A 219 -32.56 11.70 -62.49
N ALA A 220 -32.87 10.47 -62.88
CA ALA A 220 -32.54 9.32 -62.05
C ALA A 220 -31.05 9.03 -62.24
N GLU A 221 -30.29 9.11 -61.16
CA GLU A 221 -28.90 8.66 -61.13
C GLU A 221 -28.81 7.14 -61.33
#